data_AF-A0A942KCA5-F1
#
_entry.id   AF-A0A942KCA5-F1
#
_cell.length_a   1.000
_cell.length_b   1.000
_cell.length_c   1.000
_cell.angle_alpha   90.00
_cell.angle_beta   90.00
_cell.angle_gamma   90.00
#
_symmetry.space_group_name_H-M   'P 1'
#
loop_
_entity.id
_entity.type
_entity.pdbx_description
1 polymer ?
#
loop_
_entity_poly.entity_id
_entity_poly.type
_entity_poly.pdbx_seq_one_letter_code
_entity_poly.pdbx_strand_id
1 'polypeptide(L)'
;MPEGRYSELLLLGASEQGSYQATVRFVYQDETSDELTLGLSDWCQLPRFGEAIAYEFIQRRGATGAMERITCRIYFQTLPLRPEAVLTRIVLPDRDTMHLFALTLRQAESEETP
;
A
#
# COMPACT_ATOMS: atom_id res chain seq x y z
N MET A 1 -5.49 -7.53 12.69
CA MET A 1 -5.07 -6.19 13.14
C MET A 1 -5.87 -5.83 14.38
N PRO A 2 -5.29 -5.11 15.36
CA PRO A 2 -6.05 -4.62 16.50
C PRO A 2 -7.09 -3.59 16.05
N GLU A 3 -8.28 -3.66 16.65
CA GLU A 3 -9.27 -2.59 16.50
C GLU A 3 -8.71 -1.30 17.11
N GLY A 4 -8.94 -0.17 16.43
CA GLY A 4 -8.41 1.11 16.87
C GLY A 4 -8.75 2.24 15.92
N ARG A 5 -8.47 3.46 16.37
CA ARG A 5 -8.57 4.68 15.58
C ARG A 5 -7.23 4.92 14.89
N TYR A 6 -7.27 5.06 13.58
CA TYR A 6 -6.07 5.22 12.76
C TYR A 6 -6.29 6.37 11.78
N SER A 7 -5.24 7.15 11.53
CA SER A 7 -5.29 8.26 10.58
C SER A 7 -4.81 7.87 9.18
N GLU A 8 -3.92 6.87 9.08
CA GLU A 8 -3.30 6.47 7.82
C GLU A 8 -2.95 4.97 7.80
N LEU A 9 -3.07 4.37 6.62
CA LEU A 9 -2.42 3.11 6.26
C LEU A 9 -1.17 3.44 5.44
N LEU A 10 -0.01 3.05 5.95
CA LEU A 10 1.26 3.11 5.24
C LEU A 10 1.55 1.73 4.64
N LEU A 11 2.00 1.69 3.39
CA LEU A 11 2.25 0.43 2.70
C LEU A 11 3.54 0.46 1.90
N LEU A 12 4.16 -0.72 1.80
CA LEU A 12 5.19 -1.02 0.82
C LEU A 12 4.64 -2.00 -0.20
N GLY A 13 4.81 -1.70 -1.48
CA GLY A 13 4.30 -2.56 -2.54
C GLY A 13 4.91 -2.25 -3.90
N ALA A 14 4.60 -3.11 -4.87
CA ALA A 14 4.85 -2.88 -6.29
C ALA A 14 3.96 -3.80 -7.13
N SER A 15 3.73 -3.43 -8.38
CA SER A 15 3.10 -4.31 -9.37
C SER A 15 4.13 -5.02 -10.24
N GLU A 16 3.74 -6.12 -10.85
CA GLU A 16 4.45 -6.73 -11.98
C GLU A 16 3.58 -6.74 -13.24
N GLN A 17 4.22 -6.95 -14.40
CA GLN A 17 3.55 -7.04 -15.72
C GLN A 17 2.74 -5.78 -16.11
N GLY A 18 3.00 -4.64 -15.45
CA GLY A 18 2.24 -3.41 -15.64
C GLY A 18 2.09 -2.60 -14.36
N SER A 19 1.60 -1.37 -14.51
CA SER A 19 1.20 -0.50 -13.40
C SER A 19 -0.31 -0.57 -13.25
N TYR A 20 -0.81 -0.80 -12.04
CA TYR A 20 -2.22 -1.09 -11.82
C TYR A 20 -2.79 -0.31 -10.65
N GLN A 21 -4.10 -0.13 -10.67
CA GLN A 21 -4.88 0.44 -9.59
C GLN A 21 -5.98 -0.55 -9.20
N ALA A 22 -6.30 -0.64 -7.92
CA ALA A 22 -7.40 -1.44 -7.41
C ALA A 22 -7.98 -0.84 -6.13
N THR A 23 -9.21 -1.24 -5.80
CA THR A 23 -9.92 -0.73 -4.62
C THR A 23 -9.51 -1.47 -3.36
N VAL A 24 -9.15 -0.70 -2.32
CA VAL A 24 -9.03 -1.17 -0.94
C VAL A 24 -10.28 -0.71 -0.19
N ARG A 25 -10.91 -1.61 0.56
CA ARG A 25 -12.07 -1.26 1.39
C ARG A 25 -11.73 -1.32 2.87
N PHE A 26 -12.07 -0.27 3.59
CA PHE A 26 -11.90 -0.11 5.03
C PHE A 26 -13.26 -0.22 5.70
N VAL A 27 -13.43 -1.19 6.60
CA VAL A 27 -14.69 -1.42 7.32
C VAL A 27 -14.50 -1.01 8.77
N TYR A 28 -15.47 -0.24 9.27
CA TYR A 28 -15.44 0.33 10.62
C TYR A 28 -16.45 -0.35 11.53
N GLN A 29 -16.35 -0.06 12.82
CA GLN A 29 -17.18 -0.69 13.86
C GLN A 29 -18.68 -0.35 13.74
N ASP A 30 -19.02 0.81 13.16
CA ASP A 30 -20.38 1.27 12.90
C ASP A 30 -21.00 0.66 11.62
N GLU A 31 -20.39 -0.41 11.10
CA GLU A 31 -20.74 -1.11 9.86
C GLU A 31 -20.62 -0.27 8.58
N THR A 32 -20.14 0.97 8.67
CA THR A 32 -19.83 1.78 7.50
C THR A 32 -18.49 1.37 6.88
N SER A 33 -18.27 1.77 5.63
CA SER A 33 -17.01 1.50 4.94
C SER A 33 -16.57 2.64 4.03
N ASP A 34 -15.26 2.81 3.90
CA ASP A 34 -14.63 3.62 2.86
C ASP A 34 -14.02 2.74 1.79
N GLU A 35 -14.02 3.22 0.56
CA GLU A 35 -13.31 2.61 -0.56
C GLU A 35 -12.30 3.62 -1.12
N LEU A 36 -11.02 3.22 -1.15
CA LEU A 36 -9.94 4.03 -1.67
C LEU A 36 -9.22 3.29 -2.79
N THR A 37 -8.76 4.06 -3.78
CA THR A 37 -7.94 3.53 -4.87
C THR A 37 -6.49 3.41 -4.42
N LEU A 38 -5.95 2.19 -4.45
CA LEU A 38 -4.52 1.91 -4.33
C LEU A 38 -3.92 1.73 -5.72
N GLY A 39 -2.98 2.61 -6.08
CA GLY A 39 -2.13 2.44 -7.25
C GLY A 39 -0.79 1.83 -6.86
N LEU A 40 -0.30 0.87 -7.64
CA LEU A 40 1.06 0.34 -7.52
C LEU A 40 1.73 0.34 -8.89
N SER A 41 2.84 1.05 -9.00
CA SER A 41 3.63 1.10 -10.23
C SER A 41 4.35 -0.22 -10.49
N ASP A 42 4.65 -0.49 -11.77
CA ASP A 42 5.47 -1.64 -12.12
C ASP A 42 6.85 -1.52 -11.46
N TRP A 43 7.30 -2.59 -10.82
CA TRP A 43 8.55 -2.65 -10.07
C TRP A 43 9.79 -2.31 -10.93
N CYS A 44 9.75 -2.47 -12.25
CA CYS A 44 10.84 -2.13 -13.16
C CYS A 44 10.70 -0.73 -13.79
N GLN A 45 9.72 0.07 -13.35
CA GLN A 45 9.43 1.40 -13.93
C GLN A 45 9.68 2.52 -12.92
N LEU A 46 9.36 3.76 -13.30
CA LEU A 46 9.29 4.90 -12.39
C LEU A 46 7.89 4.98 -11.75
N PRO A 47 7.77 5.57 -10.54
CA PRO A 47 6.48 5.71 -9.88
C PRO A 47 5.51 6.57 -10.71
N ARG A 48 4.24 6.18 -10.72
CA ARG A 48 3.16 6.79 -11.51
C ARG A 48 1.98 7.27 -10.68
N PHE A 49 1.80 6.74 -9.47
CA PHE A 49 0.61 7.01 -8.64
C PHE A 49 0.88 7.94 -7.46
N GLY A 50 1.95 8.75 -7.53
CA GLY A 50 2.39 9.59 -6.43
C GLY A 50 3.19 8.84 -5.35
N GLU A 51 3.53 7.58 -5.62
CA GLU A 51 4.37 6.75 -4.78
C GLU A 51 5.79 7.34 -4.60
N ALA A 52 6.35 7.19 -3.41
CA ALA A 52 7.77 7.39 -3.18
C ALA A 52 8.55 6.10 -3.44
N ILE A 53 9.82 6.22 -3.82
CA ILE A 53 10.72 5.06 -3.93
C ILE A 53 11.21 4.73 -2.52
N ALA A 54 10.81 3.56 -2.00
CA ALA A 54 11.25 3.09 -0.69
C ALA A 54 12.62 2.42 -0.77
N TYR A 55 12.84 1.66 -1.84
CA TYR A 55 14.08 0.94 -2.06
C TYR A 55 14.33 0.71 -3.55
N GLU A 56 15.60 0.75 -3.97
CA GLU A 56 16.02 0.45 -5.34
C GLU A 56 17.00 -0.73 -5.39
N PHE A 57 16.79 -1.61 -6.35
CA PHE A 57 17.70 -2.70 -6.71
C PHE A 57 18.23 -2.43 -8.11
N ILE A 58 19.52 -2.56 -8.35
CA ILE A 58 20.14 -2.30 -9.66
C ILE A 58 20.09 -3.50 -10.62
N GLN A 59 19.52 -4.61 -10.17
CA GLN A 59 19.52 -5.88 -10.89
C GLN A 59 18.31 -6.74 -10.51
N ARG A 60 17.91 -7.62 -11.42
CA ARG A 60 16.97 -8.72 -11.15
C ARG A 60 17.48 -10.04 -11.71
N ARG A 61 16.85 -11.14 -11.32
CA ARG A 61 17.06 -12.45 -11.94
C ARG A 61 15.86 -12.80 -12.81
N GLY A 62 16.10 -13.09 -14.09
CA GLY A 62 15.07 -13.60 -14.99
C GLY A 62 14.70 -15.05 -14.67
N ALA A 63 13.68 -15.58 -15.35
CA ALA A 63 13.19 -16.94 -15.14
C ALA A 63 14.26 -18.04 -15.36
N THR A 64 15.27 -17.75 -16.18
CA THR A 64 16.41 -18.65 -16.45
C THR A 64 17.52 -18.55 -15.39
N GLY A 65 17.36 -17.71 -14.37
CA GLY A 65 18.39 -17.38 -13.39
C GLY A 65 19.43 -16.36 -13.86
N ALA A 66 19.37 -15.95 -15.13
CA ALA A 66 20.25 -14.92 -15.69
C ALA A 66 20.06 -13.58 -14.96
N MET A 67 21.18 -12.91 -14.68
CA MET A 67 21.17 -11.59 -14.07
C MET A 67 20.92 -10.53 -15.14
N GLU A 68 19.93 -9.68 -14.91
CA GLU A 68 19.57 -8.56 -15.78
C GLU A 68 19.85 -7.25 -15.06
N ARG A 69 20.53 -6.31 -15.73
CA ARG A 69 20.86 -4.97 -15.20
C ARG A 69 19.68 -4.01 -15.41
N ILE A 70 18.56 -4.32 -14.75
CA ILE A 70 17.34 -3.53 -14.78
C ILE A 70 17.11 -2.97 -13.38
N THR A 71 16.94 -1.66 -13.27
CA THR A 71 16.62 -1.02 -12.00
C THR A 71 15.19 -1.36 -11.60
N CYS A 72 15.07 -2.00 -10.45
CA CYS A 72 13.83 -2.45 -9.85
C CYS A 72 13.57 -1.69 -8.54
N ARG A 73 12.32 -1.57 -8.13
CA ARG A 73 11.91 -0.70 -7.01
C ARG A 73 10.85 -1.37 -6.16
N ILE A 74 10.89 -1.04 -4.86
CA ILE A 74 9.73 -1.16 -3.97
C ILE A 74 9.26 0.26 -3.69
N TYR A 75 7.95 0.45 -3.78
CA TYR A 75 7.30 1.74 -3.59
C TYR A 75 6.70 1.86 -2.20
N PHE A 76 6.66 3.09 -1.71
CA PHE A 76 5.98 3.49 -0.50
C PHE A 76 4.80 4.38 -0.84
N GLN A 77 3.65 4.12 -0.21
CA GLN A 77 2.46 4.96 -0.35
C GLN A 77 1.71 5.03 0.98
N THR A 78 0.95 6.10 1.16
CA THR A 78 0.00 6.25 2.27
C THR A 78 -1.43 6.35 1.72
N LEU A 79 -2.37 5.77 2.45
CA LEU A 79 -3.81 5.93 2.24
C LEU A 79 -4.40 6.58 3.49
N PRO A 80 -5.12 7.71 3.36
CA PRO A 80 -5.77 8.36 4.49
C PRO A 80 -6.91 7.50 5.03
N LEU A 81 -7.12 7.51 6.33
CA LEU A 81 -8.23 6.83 7.03
C LEU A 81 -9.03 7.85 7.82
N ARG A 82 -10.19 7.43 8.35
CA ARG A 82 -11.02 8.26 9.24
C ARG A 82 -10.55 8.13 10.71
N PRO A 83 -9.81 9.11 11.26
CA PRO A 83 -9.30 9.03 12.63
C PRO A 83 -10.41 8.98 13.69
N GLU A 84 -11.61 9.48 13.37
CA GLU A 84 -12.79 9.50 14.22
C GLU A 84 -13.59 8.18 14.19
N ALA A 85 -13.17 7.17 13.42
CA ALA A 85 -13.82 5.87 13.33
C ALA A 85 -12.91 4.73 13.78
N VAL A 86 -13.47 3.73 14.45
CA VAL A 86 -12.73 2.53 14.86
C VAL A 86 -12.68 1.58 13.67
N LEU A 87 -11.49 1.37 13.11
CA LEU A 87 -11.27 0.45 12.00
C LEU A 87 -11.20 -0.98 12.51
N THR A 88 -11.99 -1.86 11.90
CA THR A 88 -12.11 -3.27 12.30
C THR A 88 -11.56 -4.22 11.26
N ARG A 89 -11.68 -3.88 9.97
CA ARG A 89 -11.23 -4.75 8.87
C ARG A 89 -10.74 -3.95 7.68
N ILE A 90 -9.67 -4.46 7.06
CA ILE A 90 -9.19 -4.02 5.74
C ILE A 90 -9.44 -5.16 4.77
N VAL A 91 -10.09 -4.86 3.65
CA VAL A 91 -10.26 -5.77 2.52
C VAL A 91 -9.30 -5.31 1.42
N LEU A 92 -8.24 -6.08 1.25
CA LEU A 92 -7.21 -5.81 0.25
C LEU A 92 -7.70 -6.21 -1.15
N PRO A 93 -7.11 -5.62 -2.20
CA PRO A 93 -7.40 -6.00 -3.57
C PRO A 93 -7.06 -7.46 -3.83
N ASP A 94 -7.94 -8.16 -4.54
CA ASP A 94 -7.67 -9.48 -5.07
C ASP A 94 -7.14 -9.34 -6.51
N ARG A 95 -5.82 -9.10 -6.62
CA ARG A 95 -5.14 -8.91 -7.90
C ARG A 95 -3.72 -9.46 -7.87
N ASP A 96 -3.52 -10.56 -8.58
CA ASP A 96 -2.25 -11.30 -8.60
C ASP A 96 -1.03 -10.48 -9.02
N THR A 97 -1.22 -9.48 -9.88
CA THR A 97 -0.12 -8.63 -10.38
C THR A 97 0.23 -7.47 -9.44
N MET A 98 -0.41 -7.35 -8.27
CA MET A 98 -0.13 -6.33 -7.26
C MET A 98 0.37 -7.02 -5.99
N HIS A 99 1.56 -6.65 -5.52
CA HIS A 99 2.19 -7.26 -4.36
C HIS A 99 2.36 -6.24 -3.23
N LEU A 100 1.92 -6.62 -2.04
CA LEU A 100 2.11 -5.87 -0.79
C LEU A 100 3.15 -6.58 0.06
N PHE A 101 4.17 -5.84 0.48
CA PHE A 101 5.28 -6.38 1.27
C PHE A 101 5.18 -6.02 2.75
N ALA A 102 4.60 -4.86 3.06
CA ALA A 102 4.38 -4.41 4.44
C ALA A 102 3.18 -3.48 4.53
N LEU A 103 2.53 -3.50 5.70
CA LEU A 103 1.42 -2.62 6.06
C LEU A 103 1.62 -2.13 7.50
N THR A 104 1.48 -0.83 7.70
CA THR A 104 1.59 -0.19 9.02
C THR A 104 0.42 0.76 9.21
N LEU A 105 -0.27 0.66 10.35
CA LEU A 105 -1.33 1.58 10.71
C LEU A 105 -0.79 2.64 11.66
N ARG A 106 -0.99 3.91 11.32
CA ARG A 106 -0.66 5.04 12.19
C ARG A 106 -1.85 5.34 13.10
N GLN A 107 -1.63 5.30 14.42
CA GLN A 107 -2.67 5.66 15.37
C GLN A 107 -3.13 7.10 15.15
N ALA A 108 -4.44 7.32 15.29
CA ALA A 108 -4.96 8.68 15.35
C ALA A 108 -4.46 9.35 16.63
N GLU A 109 -4.01 10.60 16.52
CA GLU A 109 -3.66 11.40 17.69
C GLU A 109 -4.94 11.68 18.48
N SER A 110 -4.92 11.40 19.79
CA SER A 110 -5.95 11.88 20.69
C SER A 110 -5.69 13.37 20.96
N GLU A 111 -6.62 14.24 20.57
CA GLU A 111 -6.64 15.63 21.06
C GLU A 111 -6.81 15.61 22.58
N GLU A 112 -5.69 15.63 23.30
CA GLU A 112 -5.67 15.98 24.72
C GLU A 112 -6.03 17.47 24.80
N THR A 113 -7.29 17.75 25.15
CA THR A 113 -7.74 19.11 25.44
C THR A 113 -7.03 19.59 26.72
N PRO A 114 -6.35 20.75 26.71
CA PRO A 114 -5.64 21.27 27.88
C PRO A 114 -6.56 21.65 29.04
#